data_AF-A0A2E8GT95-F1
#
_entry.id   AF-A0A2E8GT95-F1
#
_cell.length_a   1.000
_cell.length_b   1.000
_cell.length_c   1.000
_cell.angle_alpha   90.00
_cell.angle_beta   90.00
_cell.angle_gamma   90.00
#
_symmetry.space_group_name_H-M   'P 1'
#
loop_
_entity.id
_entity.type
_entity.pdbx_description
1 polymer ?
#
loop_
_entity_poly.entity_id
_entity_poly.type
_entity_poly.pdbx_seq_one_letter_code
_entity_poly.pdbx_strand_id
1 'polypeptide(L)'
;MAERHLRFGENVSGRYYVDEECIDCNLCSEIAPDNFMTNLKAGHDYVHKQPETPEEEELCREALEACPVEAIGADGETLSPFSPPLASESRVLQGVP
;
A
#
# COMPACT_ATOMS: atom_id res chain seq x y z
N MET A 1 11.16 6.90 3.11
CA MET A 1 11.05 5.85 2.08
C MET A 1 10.20 4.72 2.63
N ALA A 2 9.24 4.26 1.82
CA ALA A 2 8.30 3.23 2.23
C ALA A 2 8.97 1.89 2.54
N GLU A 3 8.40 1.18 3.51
CA GLU A 3 8.90 -0.09 4.01
C GLU A 3 7.89 -1.20 3.71
N ARG A 4 8.24 -2.10 2.78
CA ARG A 4 7.35 -3.17 2.30
C ARG A 4 6.76 -4.08 3.38
N HIS A 5 7.44 -4.22 4.52
CA HIS A 5 7.00 -5.04 5.65
C HIS A 5 5.96 -4.33 6.52
N LEU A 6 5.83 -3.00 6.39
CA LEU A 6 4.83 -2.15 7.04
C LEU A 6 3.65 -1.84 6.11
N ARG A 7 3.54 -2.51 4.95
CA ARG A 7 2.43 -2.26 4.01
C ARG A 7 1.07 -2.62 4.64
N PHE A 8 0.05 -1.81 4.38
CA PHE A 8 -1.31 -2.16 4.81
C PHE A 8 -1.79 -3.45 4.14
N GLY A 9 -2.60 -4.23 4.87
CA GLY A 9 -3.14 -5.50 4.39
C GLY A 9 -4.17 -5.34 3.26
N GLU A 10 -4.80 -4.16 3.13
CA GLU A 10 -5.74 -3.86 2.05
C GLU A 10 -5.09 -3.63 0.69
N ASN A 11 -3.77 -3.40 0.64
CA ASN A 11 -3.07 -3.27 -0.63
C ASN A 11 -3.22 -4.56 -1.44
N VAL A 12 -3.63 -4.43 -2.70
CA VAL A 12 -3.54 -5.56 -3.64
C VAL A 12 -2.08 -5.93 -3.87
N SER A 13 -1.82 -7.22 -4.09
CA SER A 13 -0.46 -7.70 -4.35
C SER A 13 0.09 -7.10 -5.66
N GLY A 14 1.32 -6.60 -5.63
CA GLY A 14 1.96 -6.04 -6.80
C GLY A 14 3.09 -5.08 -6.46
N ARG A 15 3.45 -4.25 -7.43
CA ARG A 15 4.58 -3.32 -7.37
C ARG A 15 4.33 -2.18 -6.38
N TYR A 16 3.17 -1.56 -6.49
CA TYR A 16 2.81 -0.40 -5.67
C TYR A 16 2.14 -0.83 -4.37
N TYR A 17 2.47 -0.16 -3.28
CA TYR A 17 1.82 -0.35 -1.98
C TYR A 17 1.89 0.94 -1.15
N VAL A 18 0.97 1.08 -0.20
CA VAL A 18 1.02 2.09 0.86
C VAL A 18 1.37 1.43 2.19
N ASP A 19 2.27 2.02 2.96
CA ASP A 19 2.64 1.55 4.29
C ASP A 19 2.06 2.36 5.46
N GLU A 20 2.32 1.86 6.66
CA GLU A 20 1.83 2.42 7.93
C GLU A 20 2.31 3.86 8.22
N GLU A 21 3.25 4.42 7.45
CA GLU A 21 3.64 5.83 7.57
C GLU A 21 2.63 6.77 6.90
N CYS A 22 1.59 6.23 6.23
CA CYS A 22 0.51 7.02 5.66
C CYS A 22 -0.19 7.91 6.70
N ILE A 23 -0.43 9.16 6.34
CA ILE A 23 -1.04 10.19 7.20
C ILE A 23 -2.44 10.63 6.74
N ASP A 24 -3.12 9.85 5.88
CA ASP A 24 -4.48 10.16 5.38
C ASP A 24 -4.59 11.55 4.72
N CYS A 25 -3.58 11.92 3.93
CA CYS A 25 -3.58 13.20 3.22
C CYS A 25 -4.43 13.19 1.94
N ASN A 26 -4.90 12.00 1.52
CA ASN A 26 -5.75 11.70 0.36
C ASN A 26 -5.17 12.06 -1.02
N LEU A 27 -3.99 12.66 -1.08
CA LEU A 27 -3.38 13.14 -2.32
C LEU A 27 -3.18 12.04 -3.37
N CYS A 28 -2.84 10.82 -2.95
CA CYS A 28 -2.64 9.71 -3.87
C CYS A 28 -3.94 9.25 -4.55
N SER A 29 -5.06 9.28 -3.81
CA SER A 29 -6.39 8.98 -4.35
C SER A 29 -6.94 10.11 -5.24
N GLU A 30 -6.46 11.35 -5.07
CA GLU A 30 -6.78 12.46 -5.98
C GLU A 30 -5.99 12.39 -7.29
N ILE A 31 -4.71 12.00 -7.23
CA ILE A 31 -3.83 11.88 -8.40
C ILE A 31 -4.18 10.62 -9.22
N ALA A 32 -4.33 9.48 -8.55
CA ALA A 32 -4.51 8.18 -9.17
C ALA A 32 -5.75 7.44 -8.60
N PRO A 33 -6.97 7.98 -8.82
CA PRO A 33 -8.22 7.45 -8.24
C PRO A 33 -8.59 6.04 -8.71
N ASP A 34 -8.06 5.60 -9.85
CA ASP A 34 -8.29 4.25 -10.38
C ASP A 34 -7.39 3.19 -9.72
N ASN A 35 -6.38 3.61 -8.95
CA ASN A 35 -5.37 2.74 -8.33
C ASN A 35 -5.36 2.83 -6.80
N PHE A 36 -5.59 4.02 -6.23
CA PHE A 36 -5.57 4.29 -4.79
C PHE A 36 -6.96 4.59 -4.25
N MET A 37 -7.27 4.08 -3.07
CA MET A 37 -8.54 4.32 -2.39
C MET A 37 -8.31 4.62 -0.91
N THR A 38 -9.11 5.54 -0.37
CA THR A 38 -9.09 5.88 1.06
C THR A 38 -9.98 4.94 1.86
N ASN A 39 -9.41 4.31 2.88
CA ASN A 39 -10.20 3.61 3.89
C ASN A 39 -10.62 4.59 5.00
N LEU A 40 -11.77 5.25 4.81
CA LEU A 40 -12.30 6.24 5.77
C LEU A 40 -12.53 5.72 7.19
N LYS A 41 -12.60 4.39 7.38
CA LYS A 41 -12.78 3.79 8.71
C LYS A 41 -11.45 3.59 9.44
N ALA A 42 -10.42 3.21 8.70
CA ALA A 42 -9.10 2.94 9.25
C ALA A 42 -8.19 4.19 9.26
N GLY A 43 -8.47 5.17 8.39
CA GLY A 43 -7.73 6.43 8.31
C GLY A 43 -6.42 6.29 7.57
N HIS A 44 -6.43 5.61 6.41
CA HIS A 44 -5.27 5.47 5.53
C HIS A 44 -5.70 5.21 4.09
N ASP A 45 -4.81 5.56 3.17
CA ASP A 45 -4.93 5.20 1.76
C ASP A 45 -4.27 3.83 1.50
N TYR A 46 -4.74 3.12 0.47
CA TYR A 46 -4.17 1.85 0.03
C TYR A 46 -4.30 1.67 -1.49
N VAL A 47 -3.43 0.84 -2.07
CA VAL A 47 -3.52 0.46 -3.48
C VAL A 47 -4.61 -0.58 -3.64
N HIS A 48 -5.75 -0.22 -4.23
CA HIS A 48 -6.84 -1.16 -4.52
C HIS A 48 -6.70 -1.85 -5.89
N LYS A 49 -5.88 -1.28 -6.78
CA LYS A 49 -5.61 -1.81 -8.13
C LYS A 49 -4.21 -1.40 -8.58
N GLN A 50 -3.43 -2.37 -9.06
CA GLN A 50 -2.11 -2.09 -9.68
C GLN A 50 -2.31 -1.45 -11.06
N PRO A 51 -1.40 -0.57 -11.51
CA PRO A 51 -1.50 0.03 -12.83
C PRO A 51 -1.44 -1.03 -13.94
N GLU A 52 -2.40 -1.01 -14.85
CA GLU A 52 -2.51 -1.91 -15.99
C GLU A 52 -2.21 -1.21 -17.33
N THR A 53 -2.22 0.13 -17.34
CA THR A 53 -1.96 0.95 -18.52
C THR A 53 -0.77 1.91 -18.29
N PRO A 54 -0.13 2.41 -19.37
CA PRO A 54 0.92 3.42 -19.25
C PRO A 54 0.44 4.70 -18.56
N GLU A 55 -0.83 5.08 -18.76
CA GLU A 55 -1.44 6.23 -18.12
C GLU A 55 -1.59 6.02 -16.61
N GLU A 56 -2.07 4.85 -16.17
CA GLU A 56 -2.17 4.49 -14.75
C GLU A 56 -0.79 4.42 -14.09
N GLU A 57 0.22 3.88 -14.77
CA GLU A 57 1.60 3.81 -14.27
C GLU A 57 2.18 5.21 -14.01
N GLU A 58 1.95 6.15 -14.93
CA GLU A 58 2.42 7.53 -14.78
C GLU A 58 1.74 8.24 -13.61
N LEU A 59 0.42 8.05 -13.44
CA LEU A 59 -0.31 8.59 -12.29
C LEU A 59 0.13 7.96 -10.97
N CYS A 60 0.39 6.64 -10.94
CA CYS A 60 0.94 5.96 -9.76
C CYS A 60 2.34 6.48 -9.41
N ARG A 61 3.17 6.75 -10.42
CA ARG A 61 4.50 7.36 -10.25
C ARG A 61 4.40 8.79 -9.72
N GLU A 62 3.48 9.59 -10.25
CA GLU A 62 3.21 10.95 -9.76
C GLU A 62 2.73 10.92 -8.31
N ALA A 63 1.81 10.02 -7.96
CA ALA A 63 1.35 9.85 -6.58
C ALA A 63 2.50 9.47 -5.62
N LEU A 64 3.39 8.56 -6.06
CA LEU A 64 4.58 8.16 -5.31
C LEU A 64 5.51 9.35 -5.02
N GLU A 65 5.77 10.18 -6.04
CA GLU A 65 6.63 11.38 -5.89
C GLU A 65 5.96 12.49 -5.08
N ALA A 66 4.63 12.57 -5.13
CA ALA A 66 3.86 13.58 -4.42
C ALA A 66 3.64 13.26 -2.93
N CYS A 67 3.87 12.01 -2.50
CA CYS A 67 3.63 11.59 -1.13
C CYS A 67 4.54 12.35 -0.14
N PRO A 68 3.98 13.20 0.75
CA PRO A 68 4.79 14.08 1.60
C PRO A 68 5.60 13.35 2.68
N VAL A 69 5.22 12.10 2.96
CA VAL A 69 5.85 11.21 3.96
C VAL A 69 6.51 10.00 3.31
N GLU A 70 6.55 9.94 1.98
CA GLU A 70 7.14 8.83 1.22
C GLU A 70 6.60 7.43 1.60
N ALA A 71 5.31 7.35 1.99
CA ALA A 71 4.63 6.12 2.41
C ALA A 71 4.21 5.20 1.24
N ILE A 72 4.42 5.64 -0.01
CA ILE A 72 4.13 4.86 -1.21
C ILE A 72 5.41 4.21 -1.71
N GLY A 73 5.43 2.88 -1.76
CA GLY A 73 6.53 2.10 -2.32
C GLY A 73 6.21 1.57 -3.71
N ALA A 74 7.25 1.32 -4.51
CA ALA A 74 7.17 0.69 -5.84
C ALA A 74 8.07 -0.56 -5.98
N ASP A 75 8.60 -1.05 -4.87
CA ASP A 75 9.42 -2.27 -4.76
C ASP A 75 8.61 -3.49 -4.26
N GLY A 76 7.27 -3.38 -4.28
CA GLY A 76 6.36 -4.43 -3.86
C GLY A 76 6.59 -5.71 -4.65
N GLU A 77 6.53 -6.85 -3.96
CA GLU A 77 6.59 -8.13 -4.65
C GLU A 77 5.25 -8.39 -5.33
N THR A 78 5.28 -8.58 -6.65
CA THR A 78 4.29 -9.45 -7.27
C THR A 78 4.51 -10.81 -6.62
N LEU A 79 3.61 -11.23 -5.72
CA LEU A 79 3.72 -12.53 -5.08
C LEU A 79 3.87 -13.57 -6.18
N SER A 80 5.10 -14.04 -6.38
CA SER A 80 5.32 -15.29 -7.07
C SER A 80 4.55 -16.34 -6.26
N PRO A 81 3.94 -17.37 -6.88
CA PRO A 81 3.17 -18.38 -6.17
C PRO A 81 3.97 -19.16 -5.08
N PHE A 82 5.24 -18.82 -4.87
CA PHE A 82 6.18 -19.40 -3.92
C PHE A 82 6.59 -18.49 -2.77
N SER A 83 6.15 -17.22 -2.73
CA SER A 83 6.39 -16.36 -1.55
C SER A 83 5.24 -16.54 -0.56
N PRO A 84 5.45 -17.22 0.59
CA PRO A 84 4.42 -17.30 1.61
C PRO A 84 4.06 -15.88 2.08
N PRO A 85 2.79 -15.64 2.44
CA PRO A 85 2.40 -14.35 2.98
C PRO A 85 3.30 -14.06 4.20
N LEU A 86 3.89 -12.87 4.23
CA LEU A 86 4.38 -12.26 5.46
C LEU A 86 3.14 -11.96 6.33
N ALA A 87 2.49 -13.01 6.80
CA ALA A 87 1.52 -12.91 7.86
C ALA A 87 2.34 -12.43 9.05
N SER A 88 2.00 -11.24 9.54
CA SER A 88 2.38 -10.76 10.85
C SER A 88 2.02 -11.86 11.87
N GLU A 89 2.98 -12.71 12.18
CA GLU A 89 2.93 -13.63 13.32
C GLU A 89 3.08 -12.78 14.59
N SER A 90 2.00 -12.11 14.97
CA SER A 90 1.77 -11.66 16.34
C SER A 90 0.54 -12.36 16.87
N ARG A 91 0.62 -13.69 16.91
CA ARG A 91 -0.30 -14.54 17.68
C ARG A 91 0.48 -15.50 18.56
N VAL A 92 1.32 -14.98 19.45
CA VAL A 92 1.75 -15.73 20.64
C VAL A 92 1.96 -14.74 21.80
N LEU A 93 1.34 -15.06 22.95
CA LEU A 93 1.48 -14.44 24.29
C LEU A 93 0.58 -13.19 24.50
N GLN A 94 -0.45 -13.11 25.35
CA GLN A 94 -0.77 -13.78 26.63
C GLN A 94 -2.29 -13.67 26.84
N GLY A 95 -3.03 -14.73 27.19
CA GLY A 95 -3.48 -14.86 28.58
C GLY A 95 -4.95 -15.25 28.66
N VAL A 96 -5.17 -16.54 28.90
CA VAL A 96 -6.43 -17.15 29.36
C VAL A 96 -6.82 -16.51 30.70
N PRO A 97 -8.11 -16.19 30.91
CA PRO A 97 -8.86 -16.84 31.98
C PRO A 97 -9.93 -17.80 31.45
#